data_AF-A0A529HRH6-F1
#
_entry.id   AF-A0A529HRH6-F1
#
_cell.length_a   1.000
_cell.length_b   1.000
_cell.length_c   1.000
_cell.angle_alpha   90.00
_cell.angle_beta   90.00
_cell.angle_gamma   90.00
#
_symmetry.space_group_name_H-M   'P 1'
#
loop_
_entity.id
_entity.type
_entity.pdbx_description
1 polymer ?
#
loop_
_entity_poly.entity_id
_entity_poly.type
_entity_poly.pdbx_seq_one_letter_code
_entity_poly.pdbx_strand_id
1 'polypeptide(L)'
;QAILDIAVSEMFVEVEKLASRAGVDLREFTLMPFGGGGPMLGAFLARELGMKRVMAPRRPGVVSALGGLVADLRGDFIRTIFSPLTAASLPEIREAFDALAQEGRDWLAAQGHDAAAELTLSCDMRYLGQSYEIEVVLSPQWLAGANPEAIKQAFHRTHEQLYDFHDPVGEIELVNVRLSAIGAGPALSFPEIDEIGAAAIPARRLPVYT
;
A
#
# COMPACT_ATOMS: atom_id res chain seq x y z
N GLN A 1 3.25 -12.61 35.18
CA GLN A 1 4.43 -12.01 34.52
C GLN A 1 4.97 -12.85 33.38
N ALA A 2 5.54 -14.04 33.61
CA ALA A 2 6.18 -14.84 32.55
C ALA A 2 5.37 -15.01 31.23
N ILE A 3 4.05 -15.23 31.31
CA ILE A 3 3.20 -15.35 30.10
C ILE A 3 3.20 -14.05 29.28
N LEU A 4 3.17 -12.88 29.94
CA LEU A 4 3.23 -11.58 29.28
C LEU A 4 4.60 -11.39 28.62
N ASP A 5 5.69 -11.75 29.32
CA ASP A 5 7.05 -11.62 28.78
C ASP A 5 7.25 -12.47 27.53
N ILE A 6 6.75 -13.72 27.54
CA ILE A 6 6.79 -14.61 26.36
C ILE A 6 5.97 -14.01 25.22
N ALA A 7 4.72 -13.59 25.48
CA ALA A 7 3.87 -13.00 24.45
C ALA A 7 4.49 -11.73 23.83
N VAL A 8 5.07 -10.86 24.66
CA VAL A 8 5.75 -9.65 24.18
C VAL A 8 7.00 -9.99 23.37
N SER A 9 7.77 -10.99 23.79
CA SER A 9 8.96 -11.46 23.05
C SER A 9 8.59 -12.03 21.68
N GLU A 10 7.51 -12.82 21.58
CA GLU A 10 7.01 -13.33 20.30
C GLU A 10 6.53 -12.19 19.39
N MET A 11 5.80 -11.22 19.94
CA MET A 11 5.36 -10.03 19.19
C MET A 11 6.56 -9.20 18.70
N PHE A 12 7.59 -9.04 19.52
CA PHE A 12 8.81 -8.30 19.17
C PHE A 12 9.48 -8.91 17.93
N VAL A 13 9.69 -10.23 17.93
CA VAL A 13 10.35 -10.95 16.83
C VAL A 13 9.62 -10.74 15.50
N GLU A 14 8.28 -10.78 15.49
CA GLU A 14 7.52 -10.57 14.26
C GLU A 14 7.56 -9.12 13.76
N VAL A 15 7.50 -8.15 14.68
CA VAL A 15 7.60 -6.73 14.31
C VAL A 15 9.00 -6.37 13.82
N GLU A 16 10.06 -6.90 14.43
CA GLU A 16 11.44 -6.67 14.02
C GLU A 16 11.71 -7.23 12.61
N LYS A 17 11.20 -8.42 12.29
CA LYS A 17 11.29 -8.99 10.93
C LYS A 17 10.69 -8.05 9.88
N LEU A 18 9.52 -7.48 10.16
CA LEU A 18 8.86 -6.55 9.24
C LEU A 18 9.67 -5.25 9.09
N ALA A 19 10.16 -4.70 10.20
CA ALA A 19 10.97 -3.48 10.19
C ALA A 19 12.28 -3.65 9.42
N SER A 20 12.97 -4.78 9.61
CA SER A 20 14.21 -5.11 8.89
C SER A 20 13.98 -5.21 7.39
N ARG A 21 12.89 -5.87 6.95
CA ARG A 21 12.52 -5.95 5.53
C ARG A 21 12.19 -4.59 4.93
N ALA A 22 11.58 -3.70 5.71
CA ALA A 22 11.25 -2.35 5.28
C ALA A 22 12.45 -1.38 5.38
N GLY A 23 13.55 -1.78 6.02
CA GLY A 23 14.73 -0.93 6.22
C GLY A 23 14.49 0.28 7.12
N VAL A 24 13.57 0.17 8.09
CA VAL A 24 13.12 1.31 8.92
C VAL A 24 13.58 1.20 10.37
N ASP A 25 13.83 2.35 11.01
CA ASP A 25 14.06 2.45 12.45
C ASP A 25 12.74 2.66 13.20
N LEU A 26 12.27 1.63 13.91
CA LEU A 26 11.00 1.67 14.65
C LEU A 26 10.92 2.78 15.72
N ARG A 27 12.06 3.28 16.21
CA ARG A 27 12.11 4.34 17.24
C ARG A 27 11.57 5.68 16.74
N GLU A 28 11.52 5.85 15.42
CA GLU A 28 10.97 7.05 14.76
C GLU A 28 9.43 6.99 14.63
N PHE A 29 8.82 5.82 14.86
CA PHE A 29 7.39 5.59 14.68
C PHE A 29 6.60 5.70 15.99
N THR A 30 5.27 5.80 15.84
CA THR A 30 4.31 5.69 16.94
C THR A 30 3.63 4.33 16.82
N LEU A 31 3.63 3.53 17.89
CA LEU A 31 2.88 2.28 17.90
C LEU A 31 1.39 2.57 18.04
N MET A 32 0.57 2.08 17.12
CA MET A 32 -0.89 2.12 17.22
C MET A 32 -1.45 0.72 17.53
N PRO A 33 -1.51 0.28 18.79
CA PRO A 33 -2.07 -1.02 19.12
C PRO A 33 -3.59 -1.00 18.95
N PHE A 34 -4.13 -1.96 18.19
CA PHE A 34 -5.57 -2.14 17.99
C PHE A 34 -5.97 -3.62 18.18
N GLY A 35 -7.24 -3.94 17.96
CA GLY A 35 -7.83 -5.23 18.30
C GLY A 35 -8.19 -5.34 19.78
N GLY A 36 -8.74 -6.49 20.16
CA GLY A 36 -9.19 -6.73 21.55
C GLY A 36 -8.03 -6.79 22.55
N GLY A 37 -6.91 -7.42 22.17
CA GLY A 37 -5.73 -7.60 23.03
C GLY A 37 -4.60 -6.60 22.80
N GLY A 38 -4.58 -5.86 21.69
CA GLY A 38 -3.48 -4.98 21.34
C GLY A 38 -3.17 -3.93 22.41
N PRO A 39 -4.14 -3.10 22.84
CA PRO A 39 -3.88 -2.10 23.87
C PRO A 39 -3.46 -2.66 25.23
N MET A 40 -3.73 -3.94 25.51
CA MET A 40 -3.29 -4.59 26.75
C MET A 40 -1.77 -4.82 26.77
N LEU A 41 -1.18 -5.13 25.61
CA LEU A 41 0.25 -5.44 25.47
C LEU A 41 1.07 -4.32 24.81
N GLY A 42 0.41 -3.37 24.14
CA GLY A 42 1.06 -2.38 23.27
C GLY A 42 2.10 -1.52 23.99
N ALA A 43 1.86 -1.12 25.24
CA ALA A 43 2.85 -0.35 26.00
C ALA A 43 4.10 -1.16 26.36
N PHE A 44 3.96 -2.47 26.60
CA PHE A 44 5.09 -3.36 26.85
C PHE A 44 5.89 -3.58 25.56
N LEU A 45 5.21 -3.89 24.46
CA LEU A 45 5.86 -4.05 23.16
C LEU A 45 6.59 -2.77 22.71
N ALA A 46 5.95 -1.60 22.83
CA ALA A 46 6.59 -0.34 22.47
C ALA A 46 7.87 -0.08 23.26
N ARG A 47 7.90 -0.47 24.54
CA ARG A 47 9.10 -0.36 25.37
C ARG A 47 10.23 -1.27 24.87
N GLU A 48 9.92 -2.53 24.58
CA GLU A 48 10.91 -3.48 24.03
C GLU A 48 11.45 -3.02 22.67
N LEU A 49 10.60 -2.44 21.82
CA LEU A 49 11.00 -1.88 20.53
C LEU A 49 11.71 -0.51 20.63
N GLY A 50 11.86 0.06 21.84
CA GLY A 50 12.48 1.37 22.04
C GLY A 50 11.66 2.55 21.50
N MET A 51 10.36 2.37 21.25
CA MET A 51 9.47 3.39 20.71
C MET A 51 9.08 4.41 21.78
N LYS A 52 9.03 5.69 21.40
CA LYS A 52 8.73 6.80 22.33
C LYS A 52 7.25 7.09 22.51
N ARG A 53 6.41 6.60 21.59
CA ARG A 53 4.99 6.98 21.49
C ARG A 53 4.12 5.77 21.24
N VAL A 54 3.00 5.72 21.96
CA VAL A 54 1.90 4.77 21.76
C VAL A 54 0.61 5.56 21.63
N MET A 55 -0.19 5.27 20.61
CA MET A 55 -1.51 5.86 20.39
C MET A 55 -2.54 4.74 20.31
N ALA A 56 -3.33 4.56 21.36
CA ALA A 56 -4.43 3.61 21.34
C ALA A 56 -5.69 4.27 20.75
N PRO A 57 -6.28 3.72 19.68
CA PRO A 57 -7.54 4.23 19.15
C PRO A 57 -8.65 4.16 20.20
N ARG A 58 -9.62 5.08 20.16
CA ARG A 58 -10.75 5.10 21.12
C ARG A 58 -11.56 3.80 21.14
N ARG A 59 -11.66 3.13 19.99
CA ARG A 59 -12.37 1.86 19.81
C ARG A 59 -11.43 0.84 19.17
N PRO A 60 -10.43 0.36 19.92
CA PRO A 60 -9.35 -0.45 19.35
C PRO A 60 -9.88 -1.78 18.80
N GLY A 61 -10.92 -2.36 19.42
CA GLY A 61 -11.51 -3.63 19.01
C GLY A 61 -12.23 -3.64 17.66
N VAL A 62 -12.49 -2.50 17.03
CA VAL A 62 -13.26 -2.40 15.76
C VAL A 62 -12.50 -1.72 14.62
N VAL A 63 -11.20 -1.49 14.79
CA VAL A 63 -10.38 -0.77 13.79
C VAL A 63 -10.36 -1.49 12.44
N SER A 64 -10.34 -2.83 12.42
CA SER A 64 -10.40 -3.60 11.17
C SER A 64 -11.73 -3.42 10.43
N ALA A 65 -12.85 -3.40 11.16
CA ALA A 65 -14.16 -3.14 10.57
C ALA A 65 -14.26 -1.70 10.05
N LEU A 66 -13.71 -0.73 10.78
CA LEU A 66 -13.60 0.64 10.32
C LEU A 66 -12.81 0.74 9.01
N GLY A 67 -11.68 0.04 8.90
CA GLY A 67 -10.89 -0.02 7.66
C GLY A 67 -11.72 -0.50 6.46
N GLY A 68 -12.53 -1.55 6.64
CA GLY A 68 -13.42 -2.04 5.58
C GLY A 68 -14.54 -1.06 5.19
N LEU A 69 -15.01 -0.23 6.12
CA LEU A 69 -16.05 0.78 5.85
C LEU A 69 -15.55 1.98 5.04
N VAL A 70 -14.24 2.23 5.07
CA VAL A 70 -13.64 3.50 4.60
C VAL A 70 -12.61 3.27 3.50
N ALA A 71 -12.39 2.01 3.13
CA ALA A 71 -11.52 1.64 2.04
C ALA A 71 -12.07 2.16 0.72
N ASP A 72 -11.16 2.57 -0.15
CA ASP A 72 -11.49 2.84 -1.54
C ASP A 72 -11.93 1.55 -2.24
N LEU A 73 -12.84 1.69 -3.20
CA LEU A 73 -13.13 0.60 -4.13
C LEU A 73 -11.96 0.49 -5.10
N ARG A 74 -11.31 -0.66 -5.15
CA ARG A 74 -10.19 -0.92 -6.05
C ARG A 74 -10.47 -2.13 -6.92
N GLY A 75 -10.41 -1.93 -8.23
CA GLY A 75 -10.41 -3.00 -9.23
C GLY A 75 -9.06 -3.03 -9.95
N ASP A 76 -8.44 -4.20 -10.02
CA ASP A 76 -7.19 -4.41 -10.77
C ASP A 76 -7.48 -5.27 -12.01
N PHE A 77 -7.11 -4.76 -13.18
CA PHE A 77 -7.38 -5.34 -14.48
C PHE A 77 -6.08 -5.56 -15.24
N ILE A 78 -5.99 -6.65 -16.00
CA ILE A 78 -4.76 -7.04 -16.68
C ILE A 78 -5.08 -7.55 -18.09
N ARG A 79 -4.28 -7.13 -19.07
CA ARG A 79 -4.27 -7.70 -20.42
C ARG A 79 -2.85 -8.04 -20.85
N THR A 80 -2.63 -9.28 -21.26
CA THR A 80 -1.37 -9.75 -21.82
C THR A 80 -1.22 -9.25 -23.26
N ILE A 81 -0.04 -8.70 -23.60
CA ILE A 81 0.28 -8.17 -24.93
C ILE A 81 1.57 -8.75 -25.53
N PHE A 82 2.51 -9.19 -24.70
CA PHE A 82 3.81 -9.74 -25.12
C PHE A 82 4.44 -9.05 -26.34
N SER A 83 5.07 -7.89 -26.14
CA SER A 83 5.54 -7.04 -27.23
C SER A 83 6.86 -6.34 -26.87
N PRO A 84 7.82 -6.17 -27.81
CA PRO A 84 9.01 -5.38 -27.54
C PRO A 84 8.65 -3.90 -27.35
N LEU A 85 9.40 -3.18 -26.49
CA LEU A 85 9.22 -1.75 -26.30
C LEU A 85 9.78 -0.98 -27.50
N THR A 86 8.89 -0.65 -28.44
CA THR A 86 9.23 0.09 -29.65
C THR A 86 8.14 1.13 -29.94
N ALA A 87 8.43 2.11 -30.79
CA ALA A 87 7.40 3.06 -31.23
C ALA A 87 6.22 2.37 -31.94
N ALA A 88 6.44 1.20 -32.55
CA ALA A 88 5.43 0.46 -33.30
C ALA A 88 4.45 -0.31 -32.40
N SER A 89 4.83 -0.65 -31.17
CA SER A 89 3.97 -1.36 -30.21
C SER A 89 3.15 -0.43 -29.32
N LEU A 90 3.48 0.86 -29.24
CA LEU A 90 2.73 1.82 -28.44
C LEU A 90 1.24 1.95 -28.80
N PRO A 91 0.81 1.89 -30.07
CA PRO A 91 -0.60 1.89 -30.41
C PRO A 91 -1.38 0.71 -29.78
N GLU A 92 -0.79 -0.48 -29.78
CA GLU A 92 -1.39 -1.69 -29.17
C GLU A 92 -1.49 -1.55 -27.65
N ILE A 93 -0.44 -1.07 -26.99
CA ILE A 93 -0.42 -0.81 -25.54
C ILE A 93 -1.49 0.22 -25.18
N ARG A 94 -1.63 1.28 -26.00
CA ARG A 94 -2.64 2.31 -25.80
C ARG A 94 -4.05 1.75 -25.95
N GLU A 95 -4.32 0.95 -26.97
CA GLU A 95 -5.62 0.32 -27.17
C GLU A 95 -5.97 -0.61 -25.99
N ALA A 96 -5.01 -1.40 -25.52
CA ALA A 96 -5.17 -2.23 -24.34
C ALA A 96 -5.48 -1.40 -23.08
N PHE A 97 -4.75 -0.29 -22.86
CA PHE A 97 -5.03 0.63 -21.76
C PHE A 97 -6.42 1.26 -21.86
N ASP A 98 -6.81 1.79 -23.03
CA ASP A 98 -8.10 2.45 -23.22
C ASP A 98 -9.27 1.48 -22.98
N ALA A 99 -9.11 0.21 -23.40
CA ALA A 99 -10.07 -0.86 -23.14
C ALA A 99 -10.17 -1.20 -21.65
N LEU A 100 -9.04 -1.42 -20.97
CA LEU A 100 -9.02 -1.68 -19.52
C LEU A 100 -9.59 -0.49 -18.75
N ALA A 101 -9.28 0.73 -19.16
CA ALA A 101 -9.77 1.96 -18.53
C ALA A 101 -11.29 2.05 -18.61
N GLN A 102 -11.88 1.61 -19.73
CA GLN A 102 -13.33 1.53 -19.85
C GLN A 102 -13.89 0.42 -18.95
N GLU A 103 -13.31 -0.77 -18.97
CA GLU A 103 -13.71 -1.89 -18.12
C GLU A 103 -13.68 -1.52 -16.63
N GLY A 104 -12.63 -0.82 -16.18
CA GLY A 104 -12.50 -0.37 -14.80
C GLY A 104 -13.55 0.67 -14.40
N ARG A 105 -13.89 1.61 -15.30
CA ARG A 105 -14.98 2.57 -15.07
C ARG A 105 -16.33 1.88 -14.99
N ASP A 106 -16.61 0.95 -15.90
CA ASP A 106 -17.86 0.20 -15.92
C ASP A 106 -18.02 -0.67 -14.67
N TRP A 107 -16.92 -1.29 -14.22
CA TRP A 107 -16.88 -2.05 -12.98
C TRP A 107 -17.17 -1.17 -11.76
N LEU A 108 -16.55 0.00 -11.64
CA LEU A 108 -16.80 0.95 -10.54
C LEU A 108 -18.26 1.43 -10.53
N ALA A 109 -18.83 1.75 -11.69
CA ALA A 109 -20.24 2.10 -11.81
C ALA A 109 -21.15 0.95 -11.35
N ALA A 110 -20.81 -0.30 -11.68
CA ALA A 110 -21.54 -1.48 -11.20
C ALA A 110 -21.44 -1.69 -9.67
N GLN A 111 -20.41 -1.14 -9.01
CA GLN A 111 -20.32 -1.09 -7.54
C GLN A 111 -21.09 0.09 -6.92
N GLY A 112 -21.78 0.91 -7.73
CA GLY A 112 -22.48 2.11 -7.29
C GLY A 112 -21.58 3.32 -7.05
N HIS A 113 -20.40 3.36 -7.67
CA HIS A 113 -19.50 4.50 -7.62
C HIS A 113 -19.60 5.35 -8.90
N ASP A 114 -20.37 6.43 -8.82
CA ASP A 114 -20.65 7.34 -9.95
C ASP A 114 -19.68 8.54 -10.04
N ALA A 115 -18.74 8.66 -9.09
CA ALA A 115 -17.77 9.77 -9.06
C ALA A 115 -16.57 9.51 -9.99
N ALA A 116 -15.68 10.50 -10.08
CA ALA A 116 -14.47 10.39 -10.88
C ALA A 116 -13.55 9.29 -10.31
N ALA A 117 -13.18 8.32 -11.15
CA ALA A 117 -12.22 7.28 -10.82
C ALA A 117 -10.78 7.78 -10.99
N GLU A 118 -9.91 7.40 -10.05
CA GLU A 118 -8.46 7.47 -10.25
C GLU A 118 -8.01 6.22 -11.00
N LEU A 119 -7.34 6.41 -12.14
CA LEU A 119 -6.87 5.33 -12.99
C LEU A 119 -5.35 5.34 -13.04
N THR A 120 -4.73 4.26 -12.56
CA THR A 120 -3.29 4.07 -12.62
C THR A 120 -2.95 3.02 -13.67
N LEU A 121 -2.13 3.42 -14.65
CA LEU A 121 -1.57 2.54 -15.67
C LEU A 121 -0.22 2.02 -15.19
N SER A 122 -0.02 0.71 -15.30
CA SER A 122 1.31 0.09 -15.17
C SER A 122 1.49 -1.01 -16.23
N CYS A 123 2.74 -1.41 -16.45
CA CYS A 123 3.06 -2.55 -17.30
C CYS A 123 4.01 -3.50 -16.58
N ASP A 124 3.82 -4.80 -16.78
CA ASP A 124 4.85 -5.78 -16.46
C ASP A 124 5.88 -5.76 -17.56
N MET A 125 7.13 -5.48 -17.19
CA MET A 125 8.23 -5.27 -18.12
C MET A 125 9.45 -6.06 -17.67
N ARG A 126 10.30 -6.43 -18.63
CA ARG A 126 11.56 -7.13 -18.35
C ARG A 126 12.59 -6.88 -19.44
N TYR A 127 13.86 -7.09 -19.15
CA TYR A 127 14.87 -7.19 -20.21
C TYR A 127 14.62 -8.46 -21.05
N LEU A 128 14.96 -8.42 -22.33
CA LEU A 128 14.92 -9.59 -23.20
C LEU A 128 15.80 -10.70 -22.61
N GLY A 129 15.22 -11.89 -22.44
CA GLY A 129 15.92 -13.05 -21.84
C GLY A 129 15.90 -13.10 -20.31
N GLN A 130 15.37 -12.08 -19.64
CA GLN A 130 15.12 -12.11 -18.20
C GLN A 130 13.93 -13.02 -17.88
N SER A 131 14.03 -13.80 -16.80
CA SER A 131 13.01 -14.80 -16.42
C SER A 131 11.90 -14.27 -15.50
N TYR A 132 11.91 -12.98 -15.19
CA TYR A 132 10.97 -12.34 -14.27
C TYR A 132 10.65 -10.92 -14.74
N GLU A 133 9.47 -10.46 -14.41
CA GLU A 133 8.99 -9.12 -14.72
C GLU A 133 9.07 -8.18 -13.50
N ILE A 134 9.11 -6.88 -13.77
CA ILE A 134 8.86 -5.82 -12.80
C ILE A 134 7.67 -4.98 -13.25
N GLU A 135 6.85 -4.55 -12.29
CA GLU A 135 5.74 -3.64 -12.56
C GLU A 135 6.25 -2.20 -12.63
N VAL A 136 5.99 -1.52 -13.76
CA VAL A 136 6.40 -0.14 -14.01
C VAL A 136 5.17 0.72 -14.21
N VAL A 137 4.95 1.68 -13.33
CA VAL A 137 3.89 2.69 -13.48
C VAL A 137 4.22 3.59 -14.67
N LEU A 138 3.29 3.71 -15.61
CA LEU A 138 3.46 4.52 -16.81
C LEU A 138 2.51 5.71 -16.80
N SER A 139 2.96 6.82 -17.38
CA SER A 139 2.07 7.93 -17.65
C SER A 139 1.31 7.73 -18.97
N PRO A 140 -0.03 7.87 -18.99
CA PRO A 140 -0.82 7.76 -20.22
C PRO A 140 -0.36 8.72 -21.34
N GLN A 141 0.22 9.87 -20.97
CA GLN A 141 0.75 10.84 -21.94
C GLN A 141 1.95 10.32 -22.75
N TRP A 142 2.70 9.36 -22.23
CA TRP A 142 3.83 8.75 -22.95
C TRP A 142 3.34 7.86 -24.09
N LEU A 143 2.19 7.19 -23.90
CA LEU A 143 1.52 6.43 -24.95
C LEU A 143 0.92 7.37 -26.00
N ALA A 144 0.24 8.44 -25.57
CA ALA A 144 -0.37 9.42 -26.48
C ALA A 144 0.67 10.16 -27.35
N GLY A 145 1.84 10.48 -26.78
CA GLY A 145 2.95 11.12 -27.49
C GLY A 145 3.86 10.17 -28.26
N ALA A 146 3.55 8.86 -28.31
CA ALA A 146 4.38 7.83 -28.91
C ALA A 146 5.85 7.89 -28.46
N ASN A 147 6.08 8.01 -27.15
CA ASN A 147 7.41 8.21 -26.56
C ASN A 147 7.91 6.93 -25.86
N PRO A 148 8.54 5.99 -26.58
CA PRO A 148 9.06 4.76 -25.99
C PRO A 148 10.25 5.02 -25.06
N GLU A 149 10.99 6.11 -25.26
CA GLU A 149 12.17 6.46 -24.46
C GLU A 149 11.79 6.83 -23.02
N ALA A 150 10.68 7.56 -22.83
CA ALA A 150 10.17 7.86 -21.49
C ALA A 150 9.78 6.60 -20.71
N ILE A 151 9.18 5.62 -21.40
CA ILE A 151 8.81 4.32 -20.82
C ILE A 151 10.07 3.51 -20.49
N LYS A 152 11.05 3.50 -21.39
CA LYS A 152 12.35 2.85 -21.19
C LYS A 152 13.07 3.41 -19.96
N GLN A 153 13.12 4.74 -19.81
CA GLN A 153 13.70 5.39 -18.65
C GLN A 153 12.95 5.08 -17.35
N ALA A 154 11.61 5.00 -17.40
CA ALA A 154 10.82 4.59 -16.25
C ALA A 154 11.18 3.17 -15.81
N PHE A 155 11.29 2.23 -16.75
CA PHE A 155 11.71 0.86 -16.48
C PHE A 155 13.11 0.79 -15.86
N HIS A 156 14.11 1.46 -16.45
CA HIS A 156 15.47 1.45 -15.90
C HIS A 156 15.53 1.99 -14.47
N ARG A 157 14.83 3.10 -14.18
CA ARG A 157 14.76 3.64 -12.83
C ARG A 157 14.12 2.66 -11.85
N THR A 158 13.01 2.01 -12.23
CA THR A 158 12.36 1.02 -11.36
C THR A 158 13.27 -0.19 -11.14
N HIS A 159 13.96 -0.66 -12.18
CA HIS A 159 14.90 -1.77 -12.07
C HIS A 159 16.09 -1.43 -11.14
N GLU A 160 16.64 -0.21 -11.26
CA GLU A 160 17.70 0.29 -10.39
C GLU A 160 17.24 0.43 -8.93
N GLN A 161 16.02 0.93 -8.70
CA GLN A 161 15.46 1.01 -7.35
C GLN A 161 15.28 -0.35 -6.69
N LEU A 162 14.93 -1.39 -7.45
CA LEU A 162 14.68 -2.73 -6.94
C LEU A 162 15.96 -3.55 -6.76
N TYR A 163 16.95 -3.37 -7.64
CA TYR A 163 18.10 -4.26 -7.74
C TYR A 163 19.46 -3.56 -7.71
N ASP A 164 19.50 -2.24 -7.53
CA ASP A 164 20.72 -1.40 -7.59
C ASP A 164 21.50 -1.57 -8.90
N PHE A 165 20.78 -1.88 -9.97
CA PHE A 165 21.32 -2.19 -11.29
C PHE A 165 20.33 -1.85 -12.40
N HIS A 166 20.81 -1.45 -13.57
CA HIS A 166 20.05 -1.47 -14.83
C HIS A 166 21.02 -1.68 -16.01
N ASP A 167 20.52 -2.21 -17.13
CA ASP A 167 21.25 -2.32 -18.40
C ASP A 167 20.82 -1.20 -19.36
N PRO A 168 21.64 -0.16 -19.59
CA PRO A 168 21.29 0.98 -20.44
C PRO A 168 20.98 0.61 -21.91
N VAL A 169 21.58 -0.47 -22.40
CA VAL A 169 21.43 -0.93 -23.80
C VAL A 169 20.48 -2.11 -23.93
N GLY A 170 20.06 -2.69 -22.81
CA GLY A 170 19.16 -3.84 -22.77
C GLY A 170 17.85 -3.59 -23.53
N GLU A 171 17.47 -4.56 -24.36
CA GLU A 171 16.15 -4.57 -25.00
C GLU A 171 15.09 -4.91 -23.96
N ILE A 172 13.92 -4.27 -24.05
CA ILE A 172 12.85 -4.39 -23.06
C ILE A 172 11.62 -5.00 -23.72
N GLU A 173 11.01 -5.98 -23.06
CA GLU A 173 9.72 -6.57 -23.40
C GLU A 173 8.65 -6.09 -22.43
N LEU A 174 7.46 -5.80 -22.95
CA LEU A 174 6.24 -5.64 -22.17
C LEU A 174 5.46 -6.95 -22.21
N VAL A 175 5.12 -7.49 -21.05
CA VAL A 175 4.39 -8.76 -20.93
C VAL A 175 2.90 -8.48 -20.75
N ASN A 176 2.55 -7.60 -19.82
CA ASN A 176 1.18 -7.24 -19.50
C ASN A 176 0.99 -5.73 -19.41
N VAL A 177 -0.18 -5.25 -19.83
CA VAL A 177 -0.74 -3.94 -19.46
C VAL A 177 -1.65 -4.15 -18.26
N ARG A 178 -1.48 -3.31 -17.24
CA ARG A 178 -2.25 -3.34 -16.00
C ARG A 178 -2.96 -2.01 -15.79
N LEU A 179 -4.13 -2.08 -15.17
CA LEU A 179 -4.87 -0.93 -14.72
C LEU A 179 -5.38 -1.15 -13.30
N SER A 180 -5.08 -0.22 -12.41
CA SER A 180 -5.82 -0.07 -11.15
C SER A 180 -6.85 1.04 -11.30
N ALA A 181 -8.12 0.71 -11.13
CA ALA A 181 -9.22 1.66 -11.05
C ALA A 181 -9.63 1.84 -9.60
N ILE A 182 -9.53 3.07 -9.09
CA ILE A 182 -9.77 3.42 -7.69
C ILE A 182 -10.96 4.39 -7.63
N GLY A 183 -12.03 3.97 -6.97
CA GLY A 183 -13.15 4.82 -6.59
C GLY A 183 -13.02 5.21 -5.13
N ALA A 184 -12.97 6.52 -4.85
CA ALA A 184 -12.80 7.01 -3.49
C ALA A 184 -13.87 6.47 -2.54
N GLY A 185 -13.41 5.95 -1.39
CA GLY A 185 -14.26 5.52 -0.30
C GLY A 185 -14.98 6.70 0.37
N PRO A 186 -15.94 6.42 1.27
CA PRO A 186 -16.64 7.48 1.98
C PRO A 186 -15.68 8.30 2.84
N ALA A 187 -15.76 9.63 2.72
CA ALA A 187 -14.98 10.52 3.57
C ALA A 187 -15.37 10.35 5.05
N LEU A 188 -14.38 10.05 5.88
CA LEU A 188 -14.57 9.97 7.33
C LEU A 188 -14.57 11.35 7.96
N SER A 189 -15.64 11.65 8.68
CA SER A 189 -15.65 12.72 9.67
C SER A 189 -15.61 12.11 11.07
N PHE A 190 -14.53 12.37 11.80
CA PHE A 190 -14.46 12.04 13.21
C PHE A 190 -14.94 13.23 14.02
N PRO A 191 -15.87 13.03 14.97
CA PRO A 191 -16.28 14.11 15.85
C PRO A 191 -15.07 14.55 16.69
N GLU A 192 -14.72 15.83 16.60
CA GLU A 192 -13.85 16.46 17.58
C GLU A 192 -14.59 16.49 18.92
N ILE A 193 -13.85 16.19 19.98
CA ILE A 193 -14.38 16.19 21.34
C ILE A 193 -13.60 17.27 22.07
N ASP A 194 -14.34 18.21 22.65
CA ASP A 194 -13.75 19.25 23.48
C ASP A 194 -12.95 18.62 24.63
N GLU A 195 -11.79 19.19 24.90
CA GLU A 195 -11.00 18.80 26.05
C GLU A 195 -11.77 19.14 27.32
N ILE A 196 -12.06 18.11 28.12
CA ILE A 196 -12.74 18.30 29.39
C ILE A 196 -11.68 18.74 30.41
N GLY A 197 -11.67 20.02 30.79
CA GLY A 197 -10.73 20.58 31.78
C GLY A 197 -10.94 20.10 33.22
N ALA A 198 -11.79 19.10 33.45
CA ALA A 198 -12.03 18.51 34.76
C ALA A 198 -11.18 17.25 34.96
N ALA A 199 -10.57 17.12 36.13
CA ALA A 199 -9.81 15.93 36.47
C ALA A 199 -10.71 14.69 36.50
N ALA A 200 -10.27 13.60 35.87
CA ALA A 200 -10.99 12.34 35.89
C ALA A 200 -11.05 11.75 37.30
N ILE A 201 -12.25 11.38 37.76
CA ILE A 201 -12.46 10.72 39.04
C ILE A 201 -12.40 9.19 38.82
N PRO A 202 -11.55 8.45 39.55
CA PRO A 202 -11.44 7.00 39.36
C PRO A 202 -12.72 6.30 39.82
N ALA A 203 -13.33 5.52 38.92
CA ALA A 203 -14.51 4.71 39.26
C ALA A 203 -14.18 3.56 40.22
N ARG A 204 -12.95 3.05 40.19
CA ARG A 204 -12.46 1.96 41.07
C ARG A 204 -10.93 1.99 41.17
N ARG A 205 -10.40 1.40 42.24
CA ARG A 205 -8.98 1.11 42.42
C ARG A 205 -8.80 -0.40 42.51
N LEU A 206 -7.89 -0.96 41.73
CA LEU A 206 -7.59 -2.38 41.69
C LEU A 206 -6.10 -2.60 41.90
N PRO A 207 -5.67 -3.61 42.67
CA PRO A 207 -4.27 -4.01 42.70
C PRO A 207 -3.89 -4.58 41.33
N VAL A 208 -2.78 -4.11 40.77
CA VAL A 208 -2.20 -4.63 39.53
C VAL A 208 -0.86 -5.26 39.88
N TYR A 209 -0.66 -6.49 39.39
CA TYR A 209 0.58 -7.24 39.57
C TYR A 209 1.23 -7.36 38.20
N THR A 210 2.31 -6.63 38.01
CA THR A 210 3.25 -6.77 36.90
C THR A 210 4.51 -7.38 37.46
#